data_AF-A0A536VBV1-F1
#
_entry.id   AF-A0A536VBV1-F1
#
_cell.length_a   1.000
_cell.length_b   1.000
_cell.length_c   1.000
_cell.angle_alpha   90.00
_cell.angle_beta   90.00
_cell.angle_gamma   90.00
#
_symmetry.space_group_name_H-M   'P 1'
#
loop_
_entity.id
_entity.type
_entity.pdbx_description
1 polymer ?
#
loop_
_entity_poly.entity_id
_entity_poly.type
_entity_poly.pdbx_seq_one_letter_code
_entity_poly.pdbx_strand_id
1 'polypeptide(L)' 'MSPPPRRDSAAATAAASQYDIDCRRCVRLAAFVDQVREANPGYFCRPVPPFGDGAARLVIVGLAPGMHGANASGRPFT' A
#
# COMPACT_ATOMS: atom_id res chain seq x y z
N MET A 1 29.71 24.01 5.73
CA MET A 1 28.29 24.20 5.41
C MET A 1 27.51 23.11 6.14
N SER A 2 27.05 23.40 7.36
CA SER A 2 26.38 22.41 8.20
C SER A 2 24.98 22.11 7.64
N PRO A 3 24.52 20.84 7.65
CA PRO A 3 23.15 20.52 7.27
C PRO A 3 22.16 21.23 8.22
N PRO A 4 21.00 21.68 7.71
CA PRO A 4 20.01 22.34 8.56
C PRO A 4 19.51 21.39 9.66
N PRO A 5 19.15 21.91 10.84
CA PRO A 5 18.65 21.09 11.94
C PRO A 5 17.40 20.31 11.49
N ARG A 6 17.30 19.06 11.96
CA ARG A 6 16.11 18.23 11.72
C ARG A 6 14.93 18.92 12.41
N ARG A 7 13.84 19.17 11.68
CA ARG A 7 12.56 19.49 12.33
C ARG A 7 12.17 18.24 13.11
N ASP A 8 12.29 18.31 14.42
CA ASP A 8 11.68 17.35 15.32
C ASP A 8 10.16 17.57 15.22
N SER A 9 9.53 16.84 14.30
CA SER A 9 8.08 16.74 14.28
C SER A 9 7.71 15.84 15.44
N ALA A 10 7.32 16.47 16.55
CA ALA A 10 6.54 15.86 17.61
C ALA A 10 5.50 14.90 17.00
N ALA A 11 5.42 13.71 17.59
CA ALA A 11 4.56 12.61 17.16
C ALA A 11 3.18 13.14 16.77
N ALA A 12 2.91 13.15 15.46
CA ALA A 12 1.56 13.35 14.98
C ALA A 12 0.77 12.13 15.42
N THR A 13 -0.06 12.29 16.44
CA THR A 13 -1.11 11.35 16.82
C THR A 13 -1.99 11.13 15.60
N ALA A 14 -1.69 10.09 14.80
CA ALA A 14 -2.42 9.82 13.57
C ALA A 14 -3.53 8.81 13.86
N ALA A 15 -4.75 9.28 13.60
CA ALA A 15 -6.03 8.62 13.74
C ALA A 15 -6.11 7.20 13.17
N ALA A 16 -7.11 6.46 13.67
CA ALA A 16 -7.55 5.11 13.32
C ALA A 16 -7.21 4.62 11.89
N SER A 17 -6.78 3.36 11.81
CA SER A 17 -6.31 2.65 10.61
C SER A 17 -7.27 2.80 9.42
N GLN A 18 -6.88 3.62 8.43
CA GLN A 18 -7.57 3.77 7.14
C GLN A 18 -7.40 2.54 6.22
N TYR A 19 -6.53 1.60 6.58
CA TYR A 19 -6.28 0.38 5.83
C TYR A 19 -7.08 -0.79 6.40
N ASP A 20 -7.77 -1.51 5.52
CA ASP A 20 -8.45 -2.76 5.78
C ASP A 20 -8.03 -3.76 4.69
N ILE A 21 -7.40 -4.86 5.09
CA ILE A 21 -6.93 -5.92 4.19
C ILE A 21 -8.09 -6.67 3.53
N ASP A 22 -9.28 -6.60 4.11
CA ASP A 22 -10.50 -7.23 3.61
C ASP A 22 -11.45 -6.21 2.97
N CYS A 23 -10.96 -5.01 2.63
CA CYS A 23 -11.77 -3.98 1.97
C CYS A 23 -12.27 -4.44 0.60
N ARG A 24 -13.60 -4.41 0.43
CA ARG A 24 -14.30 -4.83 -0.80
C ARG A 24 -15.24 -3.76 -1.38
N ARG A 25 -15.09 -2.51 -0.93
CA ARG A 25 -16.00 -1.40 -1.28
C ARG A 25 -16.11 -1.12 -2.79
N CYS A 26 -15.04 -1.37 -3.54
CA CYS A 26 -14.99 -1.16 -4.98
C CYS A 26 -15.38 -2.44 -5.73
N VAL A 27 -16.69 -2.66 -5.94
CA VAL A 27 -17.25 -3.92 -6.51
C VAL A 27 -16.51 -4.41 -7.76
N ARG A 28 -16.22 -3.52 -8.72
CA ARG A 28 -15.47 -3.86 -9.94
C ARG A 28 -14.07 -4.41 -9.65
N LEU A 29 -13.33 -3.80 -8.72
CA LEU A 29 -11.96 -4.21 -8.39
C LEU A 29 -11.97 -5.49 -7.56
N ALA A 30 -12.90 -5.59 -6.62
CA ALA A 30 -13.15 -6.79 -5.84
C ALA A 30 -13.37 -8.02 -6.75
N ALA A 31 -14.28 -7.92 -7.72
CA ALA A 31 -14.53 -8.99 -8.67
C ALA A 31 -13.29 -9.33 -9.52
N PHE A 32 -12.57 -8.31 -10.00
CA PHE A 32 -11.33 -8.51 -10.75
C PHE A 32 -10.27 -9.26 -9.92
N VAL A 33 -10.08 -8.86 -8.66
CA VAL A 33 -9.11 -9.50 -7.76
C VAL A 33 -9.46 -10.96 -7.49
N ASP A 34 -10.75 -11.32 -7.37
CA ASP A 34 -11.17 -12.72 -7.23
C ASP A 34 -10.82 -13.54 -8.47
N GLN A 35 -11.09 -13.01 -9.66
CA GLN A 35 -10.74 -13.65 -10.93
C GLN A 35 -9.23 -13.87 -11.05
N VAL A 36 -8.43 -12.88 -10.67
CA VAL A 36 -6.96 -13.01 -10.71
C VAL A 36 -6.46 -14.04 -9.69
N ARG A 37 -7.08 -14.13 -8.50
CA ARG A 37 -6.75 -15.13 -7.49
C ARG A 37 -7.04 -16.56 -7.97
N GLU A 38 -8.18 -16.76 -8.64
CA GLU A 38 -8.53 -18.06 -9.23
C GLU A 38 -7.51 -18.47 -10.31
N ALA A 39 -7.12 -17.53 -11.17
CA ALA A 39 -6.13 -17.77 -12.22
C ALA A 39 -4.68 -17.88 -11.70
N ASN A 40 -4.37 -17.26 -10.55
CA ASN A 40 -3.03 -17.21 -9.96
C ASN A 40 -3.10 -17.48 -8.45
N PRO A 41 -3.25 -18.74 -8.01
CA PRO A 41 -3.49 -19.08 -6.61
C PRO A 41 -2.39 -18.65 -5.63
N GLY A 42 -1.16 -18.42 -6.11
CA GLY A 42 -0.03 -17.96 -5.31
C GLY A 42 0.12 -16.45 -5.19
N TYR A 43 -0.73 -15.65 -5.86
CA TYR A 43 -0.66 -14.20 -5.80
C TYR A 43 -1.28 -13.65 -4.50
N PHE A 44 -0.82 -12.47 -4.08
CA PHE A 44 -1.37 -11.78 -2.91
C PHE A 44 -2.86 -11.46 -3.06
N CYS A 45 -3.27 -10.93 -4.21
CA CYS A 45 -4.67 -10.69 -4.60
C CYS A 45 -5.56 -10.09 -3.48
N ARG A 46 -5.07 -9.03 -2.84
CA ARG A 46 -5.76 -8.26 -1.78
C ARG A 46 -5.35 -6.79 -1.82
N PRO A 47 -6.09 -5.88 -1.15
CA PRO A 47 -5.63 -4.51 -0.89
C PRO A 47 -4.17 -4.47 -0.42
N VAL A 48 -3.31 -3.89 -1.24
CA VAL A 48 -1.86 -3.84 -0.99
C VAL A 48 -1.59 -2.84 0.14
N PRO A 49 -0.95 -3.26 1.24
CA PRO A 49 -0.62 -2.35 2.34
C PRO A 49 0.44 -1.32 1.90
N PRO A 50 0.47 -0.13 2.53
CA PRO A 50 1.60 0.77 2.39
C PRO A 50 2.88 0.09 2.91
N PHE A 51 4.01 0.46 2.32
CA PHE A 51 5.32 -0.08 2.68
C PHE A 51 6.34 1.06 2.82
N GLY A 52 7.17 0.99 3.85
CA GLY A 52 8.24 1.95 4.09
C GLY A 52 8.45 2.26 5.56
N ASP A 53 9.33 3.21 5.83
CA ASP A 53 9.61 3.72 7.17
C ASP A 53 8.48 4.65 7.61
N GLY A 54 7.91 4.41 8.80
CA GLY A 54 6.89 5.27 9.40
C GLY A 54 7.39 6.68 9.74
N ALA A 55 8.71 6.87 9.84
CA ALA A 55 9.37 8.16 10.02
C ALA A 55 9.89 8.77 8.70
N ALA A 56 9.53 8.19 7.54
CA ALA A 56 9.96 8.71 6.25
C ALA A 56 9.50 10.16 6.03
N ARG A 57 10.40 10.99 5.48
CA ARG A 57 10.14 12.40 5.16
C ARG A 57 9.65 12.63 3.73
N LEU A 58 9.62 11.57 2.91
CA LEU A 58 9.16 11.56 1.52
C LEU A 58 8.19 10.41 1.33
N VAL A 59 7.07 10.68 0.67
CA VAL A 59 6.07 9.67 0.30
C VAL A 59 5.97 9.60 -1.21
N ILE A 60 6.02 8.38 -1.75
CA ILE A 60 5.77 8.10 -3.17
C ILE A 60 4.36 7.55 -3.30
N VAL A 61 3.50 8.24 -4.05
CA VAL A 61 2.13 7.80 -4.33
C VAL A 61 2.03 7.34 -5.77
N GLY A 62 1.72 6.05 -5.95
CA GLY A 62 1.46 5.47 -7.27
C GLY A 62 -0.02 5.55 -7.66
N LEU A 63 -0.33 5.14 -8.88
CA LEU A 63 -1.71 5.13 -9.39
C LEU A 63 -2.53 3.95 -8.82
N ALA A 64 -2.04 2.72 -9.00
CA ALA A 64 -2.70 1.49 -8.56
C ALA A 64 -1.72 0.30 -8.57
N PRO A 65 -2.03 -0.81 -7.87
CA PRO A 65 -1.31 -2.07 -8.01
C PRO A 65 -1.39 -2.63 -9.44
N GLY A 66 -0.24 -2.99 -10.01
CA GLY A 66 -0.19 -3.77 -11.26
C GLY A 66 -0.60 -5.24 -11.01
N MET A 67 -1.27 -5.86 -11.98
CA MET A 67 -1.79 -7.24 -11.86
C MET A 67 -0.70 -8.26 -11.51
N HIS A 68 0.47 -8.18 -12.17
CA HIS A 68 1.62 -9.08 -11.93
C HIS A 68 2.71 -8.45 -11.06
N GLY A 69 2.51 -7.21 -10.59
CA GLY A 69 3.41 -6.53 -9.66
C GLY A 69 2.87 -6.67 -8.25
N ALA A 70 2.48 -5.54 -7.66
CA ALA A 70 2.02 -5.50 -6.27
C ALA A 70 0.80 -6.39 -5.96
N ASN A 71 -0.04 -6.72 -6.96
CA ASN A 71 -1.13 -7.68 -6.76
C ASN A 71 -0.64 -9.14 -6.68
N ALA A 72 0.54 -9.44 -7.24
CA ALA A 72 1.25 -10.70 -7.06
C ALA A 72 2.08 -10.71 -5.78
N SER A 73 2.92 -9.69 -5.59
CA SER A 73 3.93 -9.62 -4.53
C SER A 73 3.40 -9.17 -3.17
N GLY A 74 2.27 -8.45 -3.14
CA GLY A 74 1.73 -7.83 -1.93
C GLY A 74 2.53 -6.61 -1.46
N ARG A 75 3.52 -6.13 -2.23
CA ARG A 75 4.32 -4.94 -1.91
C ARG A 75 4.21 -3.90 -3.02
N PRO A 76 3.97 -2.61 -2.69
CA PRO A 76 3.97 -1.55 -3.69
C PRO A 76 5.26 -1.55 -4.52
N PHE A 77 5.12 -1.37 -5.84
CA PHE A 77 6.25 -1.25 -6.79
C PHE A 77 7.22 -2.45 -6.80
N THR A 78 6.71 -3.67 -6.61
CA THR A 78 7.45 -4.94 -6.76
C THR A 78 6.61 -5.90 -7.56
#